data_AF-A0A8J3YCS8-F1
#
_entry.id   AF-A0A8J3YCS8-F1
#
_cell.length_a   1.000
_cell.length_b   1.000
_cell.length_c   1.000
_cell.angle_alpha   90.00
_cell.angle_beta   90.00
_cell.angle_gamma   90.00
#
_symmetry.space_group_name_H-M   'P 1'
#
loop_
_entity.id
_entity.type
_entity.pdbx_description
1 polymer ?
#
loop_
_entity_poly.entity_id
_entity_poly.type
_entity_poly.pdbx_seq_one_letter_code
_entity_poly.pdbx_strand_id
1 'polypeptide(L)'
;MAEPARRLNEDRDAGYPLEVTYEEIRAASERGDVVPLSDIITDIVRYRDHWWIAHTHTWLLITDPATIAKLDRHADWANPKLLQDP
;
A
#
# COMPACT_ATOMS: atom_id res chain seq x y z
N MET A 1 -12.89 20.57 -21.94
CA MET A 1 -13.02 19.10 -21.89
C MET A 1 -11.83 18.57 -21.12
N ALA A 2 -12.02 18.18 -19.85
CA ALA A 2 -10.95 17.70 -18.98
C ALA A 2 -11.45 16.43 -18.30
N GLU A 3 -11.14 15.28 -18.89
CA GLU A 3 -11.36 13.98 -18.25
C GLU A 3 -10.17 13.06 -18.60
N PRO A 4 -9.20 12.93 -17.68
CA PRO A 4 -8.42 11.70 -17.61
C PRO A 4 -8.29 11.11 -16.19
N ALA A 5 -8.84 11.74 -15.15
CA ALA A 5 -8.64 11.28 -13.77
C ALA A 5 -9.51 10.08 -13.34
N ARG A 6 -10.63 9.81 -14.03
CA ARG A 6 -11.55 8.73 -13.64
C ARG A 6 -11.02 7.33 -13.94
N ARG A 7 -10.38 7.12 -15.10
CA ARG A 7 -9.95 5.77 -15.51
C ARG A 7 -8.84 5.15 -14.67
N LEU A 8 -8.02 5.94 -13.97
CA LEU A 8 -6.97 5.43 -13.09
C LEU A 8 -7.51 4.88 -11.76
N ASN A 9 -8.72 5.27 -11.37
CA ASN A 9 -9.36 4.78 -10.15
C ASN A 9 -10.20 3.51 -10.39
N GLU A 10 -10.68 3.27 -11.61
CA GLU A 10 -11.56 2.14 -11.92
C GLU A 10 -10.82 0.79 -11.96
N ASP A 11 -9.52 0.78 -12.26
CA ASP A 11 -8.69 -0.46 -12.28
C ASP A 11 -8.18 -0.85 -10.87
N ARG A 12 -8.11 0.11 -9.94
CA ARG A 12 -7.70 -0.13 -8.53
C ARG A 12 -8.85 -0.64 -7.64
N ASP A 13 -10.09 -0.56 -8.12
CA ASP A 13 -11.31 -0.94 -7.38
C ASP A 13 -11.77 -2.38 -7.68
N ALA A 14 -10.96 -3.16 -8.42
CA ALA A 14 -11.29 -4.53 -8.81
C ALA A 14 -11.13 -5.51 -7.62
N GLY A 15 -12.11 -5.52 -6.71
CA GLY A 15 -12.46 -6.69 -5.88
C GLY A 15 -11.48 -7.09 -4.78
N TYR A 16 -10.59 -6.19 -4.34
CA TYR A 16 -9.77 -6.47 -3.16
C TYR A 16 -10.60 -6.42 -1.88
N PRO A 17 -10.35 -7.33 -0.93
CA PRO A 17 -11.04 -7.30 0.35
C PRO A 17 -10.66 -6.01 1.10
N LEU A 18 -11.62 -5.42 1.80
CA LEU A 18 -11.36 -4.22 2.64
C LEU A 18 -10.51 -4.55 3.87
N GLU A 19 -10.41 -5.83 4.21
CA GLU A 19 -9.62 -6.34 5.32
C GLU A 19 -8.87 -7.61 4.93
N VAL A 20 -7.66 -7.79 5.46
CA VAL A 20 -6.94 -9.06 5.45
C VAL A 20 -6.50 -9.42 6.86
N THR A 21 -6.29 -10.70 7.12
CA THR A 21 -5.91 -11.14 8.47
C THR A 21 -4.45 -10.77 8.77
N TYR A 22 -4.14 -10.66 10.06
CA TYR A 22 -2.75 -10.52 10.50
C TYR A 22 -1.86 -11.67 9.99
N GLU A 23 -2.39 -12.90 9.98
CA GLU A 23 -1.65 -14.08 9.51
C GLU A 23 -1.31 -14.01 8.02
N GLU A 24 -2.21 -13.47 7.19
CA GLU A 24 -1.98 -13.28 5.76
C GLU A 24 -0.81 -12.32 5.51
N ILE A 25 -0.85 -11.14 6.14
CA ILE A 25 0.23 -10.14 6.01
C ILE A 25 1.53 -10.65 6.62
N ARG A 26 1.48 -11.36 7.75
CA ARG A 26 2.67 -11.97 8.34
C ARG A 26 3.31 -12.98 7.39
N ALA A 27 2.53 -13.92 6.85
CA ALA A 27 3.03 -14.91 5.91
C ALA A 27 3.57 -14.24 4.63
N ALA A 28 2.93 -13.17 4.16
CA ALA A 28 3.41 -12.38 3.04
C ALA A 28 4.71 -11.63 3.36
N SER A 29 4.86 -11.10 4.56
CA SER A 29 6.08 -10.45 5.04
C SER A 29 7.24 -11.43 5.14
N GLU A 30 7.00 -12.65 5.62
CA GLU A 30 8.03 -13.71 5.68
C GLU A 30 8.51 -14.13 4.28
N ARG A 31 7.69 -13.96 3.24
CA ARG A 31 8.07 -14.17 1.83
C ARG A 31 8.72 -12.96 1.17
N GLY A 32 8.72 -11.79 1.83
CA GLY A 32 9.20 -10.53 1.24
C GLY A 32 8.20 -9.84 0.31
N ASP A 33 6.93 -10.26 0.30
CA ASP A 33 5.87 -9.66 -0.53
C ASP A 33 5.31 -8.35 0.06
N VAL A 34 5.71 -8.02 1.29
CA VAL A 34 5.21 -6.87 2.07
C VAL A 34 6.34 -5.89 2.26
N VAL A 35 6.10 -4.63 1.89
CA VAL A 35 7.06 -3.54 2.03
C VAL A 35 6.53 -2.55 3.06
N PRO A 36 7.17 -2.36 4.22
CA PRO A 36 6.74 -1.33 5.16
C PRO A 36 6.92 0.07 4.55
N LEU A 37 6.09 1.03 5.00
CA LEU A 37 6.17 2.41 4.54
C LEU A 37 7.56 3.02 4.75
N SER A 38 8.20 2.67 5.86
CA SER A 38 9.60 2.97 6.16
C SER A 38 10.16 2.01 7.20
N ASP A 39 11.46 2.08 7.44
CA ASP A 39 12.13 1.30 8.51
C ASP A 39 11.55 1.59 9.92
N ILE A 40 10.92 2.76 10.09
CA ILE A 40 10.33 3.20 11.36
C ILE A 40 8.82 2.90 11.41
N ILE A 41 8.11 3.16 10.31
CA ILE A 41 6.66 3.01 10.23
C ILE A 41 6.35 1.66 9.58
N THR A 42 6.19 0.65 10.42
CA THR A 42 5.94 -0.74 10.00
C THR A 42 4.46 -1.13 10.10
N ASP A 43 3.64 -0.33 10.79
CA ASP A 43 2.18 -0.53 10.89
C ASP A 43 1.43 -0.11 9.62
N ILE A 44 2.12 0.47 8.65
CA ILE A 44 1.60 0.77 7.31
C ILE A 44 2.48 0.05 6.31
N VAL A 45 1.88 -0.78 5.46
CA VAL A 45 2.62 -1.63 4.51
C VAL A 45 2.01 -1.58 3.14
N ARG A 46 2.84 -1.77 2.12
CA ARG A 46 2.43 -2.03 0.74
C ARG A 46 2.41 -3.54 0.52
N TYR A 47 1.25 -4.06 0.15
CA TYR A 47 1.03 -5.47 -0.17
C TYR A 47 0.10 -5.58 -1.37
N ARG A 48 0.52 -6.34 -2.40
CA ARG A 48 -0.20 -6.47 -3.69
C ARG A 48 -0.61 -5.11 -4.28
N ASP A 49 0.34 -4.18 -4.35
CA ASP A 49 0.15 -2.81 -4.86
C ASP A 49 -0.84 -1.91 -4.11
N HIS A 50 -1.30 -2.33 -2.94
CA HIS A 50 -2.19 -1.55 -2.10
C HIS A 50 -1.56 -1.20 -0.77
N TRP A 51 -1.98 -0.08 -0.19
CA TRP A 51 -1.58 0.33 1.14
C TRP A 51 -2.54 -0.24 2.18
N TRP A 52 -1.96 -0.83 3.22
CA TRP A 52 -2.67 -1.45 4.32
C TRP A 52 -2.20 -0.86 5.64
N ILE A 53 -3.11 -0.68 6.59
CA ILE A 53 -2.80 -0.23 7.94
C ILE A 53 -3.19 -1.30 8.96
N ALA A 54 -2.31 -1.56 9.91
CA ALA A 54 -2.55 -2.50 10.99
C ALA A 54 -3.70 -1.99 11.88
N HIS A 55 -4.63 -2.87 12.21
CA HIS A 55 -5.78 -2.59 13.06
C HIS A 55 -6.12 -3.79 13.95
N THR A 56 -5.79 -3.72 15.25
CA THR A 56 -6.02 -4.72 16.31
C THR A 56 -5.72 -6.20 15.97
N HIS A 57 -6.45 -6.83 15.04
CA HIS A 57 -6.28 -8.21 14.56
C HIS A 57 -6.33 -8.39 13.03
N THR A 58 -6.50 -7.29 12.30
CA THR A 58 -6.60 -7.26 10.84
C THR A 58 -5.73 -6.15 10.28
N TRP A 59 -5.66 -6.10 8.95
CA TRP A 59 -5.12 -4.98 8.21
C TRP A 59 -6.21 -4.42 7.35
N LEU A 60 -6.38 -3.10 7.37
CA LEU A 60 -7.41 -2.41 6.63
C LEU A 60 -6.83 -1.81 5.37
N LEU A 61 -7.57 -1.97 4.27
CA LEU A 61 -7.22 -1.36 2.99
C LEU A 61 -7.38 0.16 3.08
N ILE A 62 -6.35 0.90 2.70
CA ILE A 62 -6.41 2.36 2.55
C ILE A 62 -6.93 2.66 1.15
N THR A 63 -8.17 3.15 1.07
CA THR A 63 -8.86 3.42 -0.21
C THR A 63 -8.91 4.90 -0.59
N ASP A 64 -8.63 5.82 0.34
CA ASP A 64 -8.65 7.25 0.06
C ASP A 64 -7.51 7.66 -0.90
N PRO A 65 -7.82 8.18 -2.11
CA PRO A 65 -6.80 8.47 -3.11
C PRO A 65 -5.79 9.54 -2.68
N ALA A 66 -6.22 10.53 -1.89
CA ALA A 66 -5.32 11.58 -1.40
C ALA A 66 -4.32 11.03 -0.37
N THR A 67 -4.75 10.06 0.44
CA THR A 67 -3.90 9.36 1.40
C THR A 67 -2.93 8.43 0.69
N ILE A 68 -3.40 7.64 -0.28
CA ILE A 68 -2.54 6.78 -1.12
C ILE A 68 -1.41 7.62 -1.76
N ALA A 69 -1.74 8.75 -2.39
CA ALA A 69 -0.75 9.62 -3.03
C ALA A 69 0.24 10.25 -2.02
N LYS A 70 -0.14 10.42 -0.75
CA LYS A 70 0.78 10.86 0.30
C LYS A 70 1.71 9.73 0.73
N LEU A 71 1.19 8.51 0.87
CA LEU A 71 1.97 7.33 1.24
C LEU A 71 2.98 6.96 0.16
N ASP A 72 2.59 7.01 -1.11
CA ASP A 72 3.50 6.77 -2.24
C ASP A 72 4.68 7.74 -2.19
N ARG A 73 4.42 9.05 -2.09
CA ARG A 73 5.48 10.08 -1.96
C ARG A 73 6.36 9.88 -0.73
N HIS A 74 5.78 9.43 0.38
CA HIS A 74 6.54 9.18 1.60
C HIS A 74 7.42 7.94 1.44
N ALA A 75 6.92 6.87 0.82
CA ALA A 75 7.69 5.66 0.54
C ALA A 75 8.89 5.96 -0.38
N ASP A 76 8.68 6.78 -1.43
CA ASP A 76 9.75 7.24 -2.32
C ASP A 76 10.84 8.01 -1.58
N TRP A 77 10.46 8.87 -0.63
CA TRP A 77 11.41 9.63 0.18
C TRP A 77 12.14 8.75 1.22
N ALA A 78 11.40 7.87 1.89
CA ALA A 78 11.91 7.04 2.97
C ALA A 78 12.78 5.88 2.47
N ASN A 79 12.63 5.48 1.20
CA ASN A 79 13.36 4.36 0.64
C ASN A 79 14.05 4.72 -0.70
N PRO A 80 15.15 5.50 -0.66
CA PRO A 80 15.87 5.92 -1.87
C PRO A 80 16.49 4.76 -2.66
N LYS A 81 16.48 3.53 -2.13
CA LYS A 81 16.93 2.31 -2.82
C LYS A 81 15.92 1.76 -3.84
N LEU A 82 14.64 2.15 -3.76
CA LEU A 82 13.65 1.83 -4.80
C LEU A 82 13.77 2.74 -6.04
N LEU A 83 14.51 3.84 -5.93
CA LEU A 83 14.76 4.79 -7.01
C LEU A 83 16.06 4.49 -7.79
N GLN A 84 16.73 3.37 -7.49
CA GLN A 84 18.03 3.00 -8.02
C GLN A 84 17.99 1.57 -8.60
N ASP A 85 17.22 1.36 -9.66
CA ASP A 85 17.59 0.40 -10.71
C ASP A 85 17.30 1.09 -12.07
N PRO A 86 18.29 1.13 -13.00
CA PRO A 86 18.25 1.90 -14.25
C PRO A 86 17.28 1.39 -15.34
#